data_AF-A0A2W1JLD9-F1
#
_entry.id   AF-A0A2W1JLD9-F1
#
_cell.length_a   1.000
_cell.length_b   1.000
_cell.length_c   1.000
_cell.angle_alpha   90.00
_cell.angle_beta   90.00
_cell.angle_gamma   90.00
#
_symmetry.space_group_name_H-M   'P 1'
#
loop_
_entity.id
_entity.type
_entity.pdbx_description
1 polymer ?
#
loop_
_entity_poly.entity_id
_entity_poly.type
_entity_poly.pdbx_seq_one_letter_code
_entity_poly.pdbx_strand_id
1 'polypeptide(L)'
;MDNLREDPSANFDAPSSPSTNQLWQYVQSMDESSVGRLSKPESEEVKQVMERHILSLLGNLPSEQFDVMVSTSREHLAHLMSVAMLNGYFLRAAEQRLAVERLVQSDLAVD
;
A
#
# COMPACT_ATOMS: atom_id res chain seq x y z
N MET A 1 -17.55 -22.08 -46.76
CA MET A 1 -16.82 -20.82 -47.00
C MET A 1 -16.69 -20.15 -45.66
N ASP A 2 -15.44 -19.96 -45.27
CA ASP A 2 -14.95 -19.78 -43.91
C ASP A 2 -15.36 -18.44 -43.31
N ASN A 3 -15.96 -18.49 -42.13
CA ASN A 3 -16.07 -17.30 -41.27
C ASN A 3 -14.75 -17.17 -40.52
N LEU A 4 -13.97 -16.20 -40.96
CA LEU A 4 -12.65 -15.84 -40.48
C LEU A 4 -12.75 -15.42 -39.01
N ARG A 5 -12.10 -16.21 -38.15
CA ARG A 5 -11.86 -15.90 -36.74
C ARG A 5 -10.95 -14.68 -36.67
N GLU A 6 -11.50 -13.51 -36.34
CA GLU A 6 -10.70 -12.35 -35.97
C GLU A 6 -10.03 -12.66 -34.63
N ASP A 7 -8.72 -12.85 -34.67
CA ASP A 7 -7.86 -12.99 -33.50
C ASP A 7 -7.48 -11.57 -33.04
N PRO A 8 -7.99 -11.07 -31.90
CA PRO A 8 -7.68 -9.71 -31.42
C PRO A 8 -6.28 -9.61 -30.79
N SER A 9 -5.45 -10.65 -30.93
CA SER A 9 -4.19 -10.79 -30.20
C SER A 9 -2.97 -10.11 -30.87
N ALA A 10 -3.15 -9.44 -32.02
CA ALA A 10 -2.02 -9.05 -32.88
C ALA A 10 -1.53 -7.60 -32.74
N ASN A 11 -1.87 -6.85 -31.68
CA ASN A 11 -1.47 -5.42 -31.64
C ASN A 11 -1.03 -4.86 -30.28
N PHE A 12 -0.57 -5.69 -29.35
CA PHE A 12 -0.13 -5.23 -28.02
C PHE A 12 1.38 -5.29 -27.81
N ASP A 13 2.16 -4.95 -28.84
CA ASP A 13 3.63 -4.92 -28.75
C ASP A 13 4.20 -3.55 -29.17
N ALA A 14 3.61 -2.48 -28.63
CA ALA A 14 4.20 -1.15 -28.69
C ALA A 14 5.05 -0.93 -27.43
N PRO A 15 6.38 -0.73 -27.53
CA PRO A 15 7.21 -0.38 -26.39
C PRO A 15 6.86 1.05 -25.94
N SER A 16 6.14 1.15 -24.82
CA SER A 16 5.87 2.45 -24.18
C SER A 16 7.15 3.00 -23.58
N SER A 17 7.46 4.25 -23.93
CA SER A 17 8.63 5.03 -23.53
C SER A 17 8.79 5.10 -22.00
N PRO A 18 10.02 5.31 -21.47
CA PRO A 18 10.27 5.29 -20.03
C PRO A 18 9.50 6.43 -19.35
N SER A 19 8.38 6.10 -18.72
CA SER A 19 7.58 7.04 -17.93
C SER A 19 8.43 7.51 -16.76
N THR A 20 8.88 8.76 -16.83
CA THR A 20 9.59 9.39 -15.71
C THR A 20 8.69 9.32 -14.48
N ASN A 21 9.17 8.71 -13.40
CA ASN A 21 8.40 8.40 -12.20
C ASN A 21 7.90 9.72 -11.56
N GLN A 22 6.64 10.06 -11.81
CA GLN A 22 6.00 11.30 -11.35
C GLN A 22 5.89 11.39 -9.82
N LEU A 23 5.81 10.24 -9.14
CA LEU A 23 5.89 10.14 -7.69
C LEU A 23 7.27 10.58 -7.19
N TRP A 24 8.33 10.19 -7.89
CA TRP A 24 9.68 10.66 -7.60
C TRP A 24 9.81 12.17 -7.81
N GLN A 25 9.24 12.71 -8.89
CA GLN A 25 9.24 14.17 -9.09
C GLN A 25 8.44 14.92 -8.00
N TYR A 26 7.34 14.32 -7.53
CA TYR A 26 6.54 14.87 -6.44
C TYR A 26 7.32 14.85 -5.12
N VAL A 27 7.94 13.72 -4.75
CA VAL A 27 8.78 13.60 -3.55
C VAL A 27 9.96 14.57 -3.59
N GLN A 28 10.61 14.75 -4.75
CA GLN A 28 11.69 15.73 -4.93
C GLN A 28 11.23 17.20 -4.85
N SER A 29 9.94 17.48 -5.06
CA SER A 29 9.38 18.82 -4.98
C SER A 29 8.73 19.13 -3.63
N MET A 30 8.74 18.19 -2.67
CA MET A 30 8.24 18.44 -1.32
C MET A 30 9.20 19.33 -0.53
N ASP A 31 8.63 20.21 0.29
CA ASP A 31 9.38 21.01 1.24
C ASP A 31 9.86 20.17 2.44
N GLU A 32 10.95 20.61 3.06
CA GLU A 32 11.64 19.90 4.15
C GLU A 32 10.75 19.71 5.40
N SER A 33 9.77 20.59 5.60
CA SER A 33 8.83 20.50 6.74
C SER A 33 7.77 19.41 6.53
N SER A 34 7.32 19.21 5.29
CA SER A 34 6.39 18.15 4.91
C SER A 34 7.06 16.78 4.97
N VAL A 35 8.29 16.66 4.49
CA VAL A 35 9.09 15.41 4.61
C VAL A 35 9.35 15.08 6.08
N GLY A 36 9.66 16.08 6.91
CA GLY A 36 9.88 15.90 8.35
C GLY A 36 8.65 15.45 9.15
N ARG A 37 7.43 15.76 8.69
CA ARG A 37 6.18 15.29 9.32
C ARG A 37 5.81 13.88 8.87
N LEU A 38 5.98 13.56 7.60
CA LEU A 38 5.67 12.24 7.04
C LEU A 38 6.68 11.15 7.44
N SER A 39 7.92 11.53 7.78
CA SER A 39 8.98 10.63 8.26
C SER A 39 8.89 10.29 9.75
N LYS A 40 7.94 10.87 10.50
CA LYS A 40 7.75 10.61 11.92
C LYS A 40 6.50 9.75 12.14
N PRO A 41 6.65 8.47 12.52
CA PRO A 41 5.50 7.65 12.90
C PRO A 41 4.87 8.18 14.20
N GLU A 42 3.53 8.15 14.28
CA GLU A 42 2.77 8.70 15.43
C GLU A 42 2.86 7.83 16.70
N SER A 43 3.27 6.56 16.61
CA SER A 43 3.45 5.66 17.76
C SER A 43 4.68 4.77 17.63
N GLU A 44 5.23 4.33 18.76
CA GLU A 44 6.41 3.45 18.79
C GLU A 44 6.11 2.03 18.28
N GLU A 45 4.88 1.54 18.44
CA GLU A 45 4.45 0.28 17.82
C GLU A 45 4.47 0.37 16.30
N VAL A 46 4.00 1.49 15.73
CA VAL A 46 4.01 1.73 14.28
C VAL A 46 5.45 1.80 13.76
N LYS A 47 6.35 2.43 14.52
CA LYS A 47 7.79 2.50 14.20
C LYS A 47 8.45 1.12 14.16
N GLN A 48 8.21 0.29 15.18
CA GLN A 48 8.76 -1.07 15.24
C GLN A 48 8.23 -1.96 14.11
N VAL A 49 6.95 -1.82 13.75
CA VAL A 49 6.36 -2.56 12.62
C VAL A 49 6.97 -2.11 11.29
N MET A 50 7.17 -0.80 11.09
CA MET A 50 7.85 -0.28 9.90
C MET A 50 9.29 -0.79 9.78
N GLU A 51 10.08 -0.75 10.85
CA GLU A 51 11.46 -1.29 10.86
C GLU A 51 11.48 -2.77 10.49
N ARG A 52 10.62 -3.58 11.11
CA ARG A 52 10.55 -5.02 10.82
C ARG A 52 10.10 -5.31 9.39
N HIS A 53 9.18 -4.51 8.87
CA HIS A 53 8.68 -4.65 7.51
C HIS A 53 9.76 -4.28 6.48
N ILE A 54 10.50 -3.19 6.71
CA ILE A 54 11.63 -2.77 5.86
C ILE A 54 12.73 -3.86 5.86
N LEU A 55 13.12 -4.37 7.03
CA LEU A 55 14.08 -5.46 7.17
C LEU A 55 13.62 -6.75 6.47
N SER A 56 12.31 -7.03 6.47
CA SER A 56 11.72 -8.17 5.79
C SER A 56 11.69 -8.01 4.27
N LEU A 57 11.44 -6.79 3.75
CA LEU A 57 11.46 -6.49 2.32
C LEU A 57 12.89 -6.51 1.75
N LEU A 58 13.87 -6.18 2.59
CA LEU A 58 15.30 -6.27 2.28
C LEU A 58 15.85 -7.70 2.36
N GLY A 59 15.13 -8.64 2.99
CA GLY A 59 15.43 -10.07 3.02
C GLY A 59 16.80 -10.42 3.61
N ASN A 60 17.00 -10.34 4.92
CA ASN A 60 18.28 -10.63 5.61
C ASN A 60 19.55 -10.03 4.94
N LEU A 61 19.37 -8.96 4.15
CA LEU A 61 20.42 -8.07 3.71
C LEU A 61 20.55 -6.96 4.77
N PRO A 62 21.78 -6.54 5.12
CA PRO A 62 21.98 -5.43 6.04
C PRO A 62 21.31 -4.18 5.48
N SER A 63 20.29 -3.67 6.19
CA SER A 63 19.38 -2.63 5.70
C SER A 63 20.03 -1.27 5.47
N GLU A 64 21.27 -1.09 5.90
CA GLU A 64 22.08 0.10 5.65
C GLU A 64 22.71 0.13 4.25
N GLN A 65 22.57 -0.93 3.44
CA GLN A 65 23.35 -1.11 2.21
C GLN A 65 22.50 -1.32 0.94
N PHE A 66 21.16 -1.38 1.03
CA PHE A 66 20.30 -1.69 -0.12
C PHE A 66 19.02 -0.85 -0.15
N ASP A 67 18.65 -0.40 -1.34
CA ASP A 67 17.40 0.31 -1.63
C ASP A 67 16.41 -0.70 -2.26
N VAL A 68 15.26 -0.95 -1.61
CA VAL A 68 14.26 -1.89 -2.15
C VAL A 68 13.37 -1.18 -3.15
N MET A 69 13.61 -1.45 -4.43
CA MET A 69 12.72 -1.01 -5.50
C MET A 69 11.76 -2.13 -5.89
N VAL A 70 10.47 -1.95 -5.61
CA VAL A 70 9.40 -2.84 -6.09
C VAL A 70 8.82 -2.27 -7.38
N SER A 71 8.99 -2.97 -8.50
CA SER A 71 8.35 -2.61 -9.77
C SER A 71 7.07 -3.43 -9.97
N THR A 72 5.99 -2.77 -10.39
CA THR A 72 4.70 -3.42 -10.67
C THR A 72 3.94 -2.64 -11.74
N SER A 73 2.98 -3.28 -12.42
CA SER A 73 2.16 -2.58 -13.41
C SER A 73 1.12 -1.70 -12.72
N ARG A 74 0.63 -0.69 -13.46
CA ARG A 74 -0.42 0.23 -12.96
C ARG A 74 -1.67 -0.53 -12.52
N GLU A 75 -2.03 -1.59 -13.23
CA GLU A 75 -3.20 -2.43 -12.99
C GLU A 75 -3.05 -3.21 -11.68
N HIS A 76 -1.89 -3.84 -11.48
CA HIS A 76 -1.60 -4.59 -10.26
C HIS A 76 -1.50 -3.66 -9.04
N LEU A 77 -0.92 -2.47 -9.19
CA LEU A 77 -0.91 -1.46 -8.13
C LEU A 77 -2.33 -0.97 -7.82
N ALA A 78 -3.14 -0.68 -8.83
CA ALA A 78 -4.52 -0.24 -8.64
C ALA A 78 -5.37 -1.30 -7.92
N HIS A 79 -5.17 -2.58 -8.27
CA HIS A 79 -5.79 -3.70 -7.58
C HIS A 79 -5.29 -3.85 -6.14
N LEU A 80 -3.98 -3.68 -5.90
CA LEU A 80 -3.43 -3.71 -4.54
C LEU A 80 -4.03 -2.57 -3.69
N MET A 81 -4.13 -1.37 -4.25
CA MET A 81 -4.74 -0.21 -3.58
C MET A 81 -6.23 -0.42 -3.32
N SER A 82 -6.98 -0.98 -4.27
CA SER A 82 -8.41 -1.24 -4.05
C SER A 82 -8.62 -2.27 -2.94
N VAL A 83 -7.86 -3.36 -2.92
CA VAL A 83 -7.92 -4.36 -1.85
C VAL A 83 -7.48 -3.77 -0.51
N ALA A 84 -6.42 -2.95 -0.48
CA ALA A 84 -5.98 -2.27 0.74
C ALA A 84 -7.05 -1.31 1.30
N MET A 85 -7.74 -0.56 0.44
CA MET A 85 -8.86 0.31 0.83
C MET A 85 -10.02 -0.49 1.42
N LEU A 86 -10.41 -1.60 0.76
CA LEU A 86 -11.47 -2.48 1.26
C LEU A 86 -11.11 -3.06 2.63
N ASN A 87 -9.87 -3.52 2.79
CA ASN A 87 -9.39 -4.04 4.06
C ASN A 87 -9.42 -2.98 5.16
N GLY A 88 -9.02 -1.74 4.85
CA GLY A 88 -9.11 -0.61 5.79
C GLY A 88 -10.54 -0.33 6.23
N TYR A 89 -11.50 -0.34 5.30
CA TYR A 89 -12.92 -0.18 5.61
C TYR A 89 -13.44 -1.30 6.54
N PHE A 90 -13.10 -2.56 6.24
CA PHE A 90 -13.51 -3.69 7.08
C PHE A 90 -12.90 -3.63 8.48
N LEU A 91 -11.63 -3.24 8.60
CA LEU A 91 -10.98 -3.05 9.90
C LEU A 91 -11.72 -2.00 10.73
N ARG A 92 -12.09 -0.88 10.12
CA ARG A 92 -12.83 0.18 10.79
C ARG A 92 -14.21 -0.27 11.28
N ALA A 93 -14.93 -1.04 10.46
CA ALA A 93 -16.22 -1.60 10.85
C ALA A 93 -16.07 -2.60 12.02
N ALA A 94 -15.02 -3.43 12.01
CA ALA A 94 -14.72 -4.35 13.09
C ALA A 94 -14.37 -3.63 14.40
N GLU A 95 -13.57 -2.55 14.34
CA GLU A 95 -13.27 -1.71 15.50
C GLU A 95 -14.54 -1.10 16.11
N GLN A 96 -15.43 -0.56 15.29
CA GLN A 96 -16.68 0.03 15.75
C GLN A 96 -17.56 -0.99 16.46
N ARG A 97 -17.71 -2.19 15.86
CA ARG A 97 -18.48 -3.28 16.47
C ARG A 97 -17.89 -3.70 17.81
N LEU A 98 -16.57 -3.87 17.90
CA LEU A 98 -15.89 -4.23 19.14
C LEU A 98 -16.05 -3.15 20.21
N ALA A 99 -16.00 -1.87 19.84
CA ALA A 99 -16.21 -0.77 20.77
C ALA A 99 -17.63 -0.80 21.37
N VAL A 100 -18.65 -1.07 20.56
CA VAL A 100 -20.03 -1.22 21.04
C VAL A 100 -20.16 -2.44 21.95
N GLU A 101 -19.62 -3.59 21.56
CA GLU A 101 -19.65 -4.81 22.37
C GLU A 101 -19.01 -4.60 23.75
N ARG A 102 -17.89 -3.86 23.82
CA ARG A 102 -17.24 -3.50 25.08
C ARG A 102 -18.07 -2.58 25.96
N LEU A 103 -18.74 -1.58 25.38
CA LEU A 103 -19.64 -0.69 26.12
C LEU A 103 -20.80 -1.47 26.72
N VAL A 104 -21.43 -2.35 25.95
CA VAL A 104 -22.52 -3.22 26.43
C VAL A 104 -22.03 -4.17 27.52
N GLN A 105 -20.86 -4.79 27.38
CA GLN A 105 -20.30 -5.65 28.44
C GLN A 105 -19.96 -4.87 29.71
N SER A 106 -19.46 -3.63 29.61
CA SER A 106 -19.19 -2.81 30.79
C SER A 106 -20.46 -2.39 31.52
N ASP A 107 -21.56 -2.15 30.80
CA ASP A 107 -22.86 -1.82 31.38
C ASP A 107 -23.47 -3.03 32.12
N LEU A 108 -23.35 -4.24 31.54
CA LEU A 108 -23.79 -5.50 32.15
C LEU A 108 -22.93 -5.96 33.34
N ALA A 109 -21.74 -5.39 33.55
CA ALA A 109 -20.84 -5.74 34.64
C ALA A 109 -20.96 -4.82 35.87
N VAL A 110 -21.83 -3.80 35.82
CA VAL A 110 -22.01 -2.78 36.86
C VAL A 110 -23.28 -3.01 37.71
N ASP A 111 -24.01 -4.11 37.52
CA ASP A 111 -25.17 -4.52 38.34
C ASP A 111 -24.89 -5.81 39.15
#